data_AF-A0A1Q8A9U3-F1
#
_entry.id   AF-A0A1Q8A9U3-F1
#
_cell.length_a   1.000
_cell.length_b   1.000
_cell.length_c   1.000
_cell.angle_alpha   90.00
_cell.angle_beta   90.00
_cell.angle_gamma   90.00
#
_symmetry.space_group_name_H-M   'P 1'
#
loop_
_entity.id
_entity.type
_entity.pdbx_description
1 polymer ?
#
loop_
_entity_poly.entity_id
_entity_poly.type
_entity_poly.pdbx_seq_one_letter_code
_entity_poly.pdbx_strand_id
1 'polypeptide(L)'
;MNRVPWAPLNASAFLIILGGLLLVSLLTGLNIFAVFPLVFTFFGAWMVVEAFVFPPANAYAPPRVMVVGWGALIAGFGVLLLVLYTAAQLLPIVFAVILVVVGIAGIGYSFRRSTPSTPKSSTS
;
A
#
# COMPACT_ATOMS: atom_id res chain seq x y z
N MET A 1 21.25 -3.94 -5.66
CA MET A 1 20.30 -3.03 -4.98
C MET A 1 20.67 -2.98 -3.51
N ASN A 2 20.81 -1.79 -2.94
CA ASN A 2 21.07 -1.62 -1.52
C ASN A 2 19.86 -2.12 -0.73
N ARG A 3 20.11 -2.93 0.30
CA ARG A 3 19.06 -3.40 1.20
C ARG A 3 18.76 -2.32 2.22
N VAL A 4 17.48 -2.06 2.46
CA VAL A 4 17.05 -0.93 3.30
C VAL A 4 16.32 -1.46 4.53
N PRO A 5 16.56 -0.90 5.73
CA PRO A 5 15.77 -1.22 6.90
C PRO A 5 14.35 -0.64 6.74
N TRP A 6 13.37 -1.50 6.49
CA TRP A 6 11.98 -1.11 6.23
C TRP A 6 11.29 -0.42 7.41
N ALA A 7 11.61 -0.80 8.65
CA ALA A 7 10.98 -0.19 9.82
C ALA A 7 11.28 1.33 9.93
N PRO A 8 12.54 1.79 9.97
CA PRO A 8 12.83 3.22 9.98
C PRO A 8 12.40 3.91 8.68
N LEU A 9 12.50 3.25 7.53
CA LEU A 9 12.03 3.81 6.25
C LEU A 9 10.53 4.13 6.28
N ASN A 10 9.71 3.18 6.73
CA ASN A 10 8.26 3.36 6.84
C ASN A 10 7.88 4.40 7.89
N ALA A 11 8.58 4.43 9.03
CA ALA A 11 8.36 5.45 10.04
C ALA A 11 8.63 6.86 9.46
N SER A 12 9.75 7.05 8.76
CA SER A 12 10.07 8.32 8.11
C SER A 12 9.07 8.69 7.02
N ALA A 13 8.69 7.75 6.16
CA ALA A 13 7.68 7.99 5.12
C ALA A 13 6.33 8.40 5.72
N PHE A 14 5.89 7.73 6.79
CA PHE A 14 4.67 8.09 7.51
C PHE A 14 4.73 9.51 8.06
N LEU A 15 5.83 9.89 8.72
CA LEU A 15 5.99 11.24 9.27
C LEU A 15 6.02 12.32 8.18
N ILE A 16 6.63 12.05 7.03
CA ILE A 16 6.63 12.96 5.88
C ILE A 16 5.21 13.14 5.34
N ILE A 17 4.46 12.04 5.17
CA ILE A 17 3.08 12.07 4.67
C ILE A 17 2.18 12.82 5.67
N LEU A 18 2.26 12.47 6.95
CA LEU A 18 1.47 13.11 8.01
C LEU A 18 1.79 14.60 8.10
N GLY A 19 3.07 14.96 8.28
CA GLY A 19 3.50 16.35 8.39
C GLY A 19 3.19 17.16 7.14
N GLY A 20 3.38 16.57 5.96
CA GLY A 20 3.09 17.20 4.68
C GLY A 20 1.61 17.50 4.50
N LEU A 21 0.72 16.54 4.78
CA LEU A 21 -0.73 16.75 4.66
C LEU A 21 -1.28 17.71 5.72
N LEU A 22 -0.73 17.69 6.95
CA LEU A 22 -1.06 18.69 7.96
C LEU A 22 -0.64 20.09 7.51
N LEU A 23 0.55 20.24 6.95
CA LEU A 23 1.01 21.52 6.42
C LEU A 23 0.13 21.98 5.25
N VAL A 24 -0.24 21.09 4.32
CA VAL A 24 -1.17 21.40 3.22
C VAL A 24 -2.54 21.84 3.76
N SER A 25 -3.05 21.19 4.81
CA SER A 25 -4.29 21.58 5.49
C SER A 25 -4.21 23.01 6.02
N LEU A 26 -3.11 23.36 6.69
CA LEU A 26 -2.87 24.71 7.21
C LEU A 26 -2.73 25.77 6.10
N LEU A 27 -2.08 25.44 4.99
CA LEU A 27 -1.78 26.40 3.92
C LEU A 27 -2.92 26.59 2.91
N THR A 28 -3.73 25.57 2.68
CA THR A 28 -4.79 25.58 1.64
C THR A 28 -6.20 25.62 2.22
N GLY A 29 -6.35 25.44 3.53
CA GLY A 29 -7.65 25.29 4.17
C GLY A 29 -8.31 23.92 3.95
N LEU A 30 -7.56 22.93 3.45
CA LEU A 30 -8.06 21.55 3.36
C LEU A 30 -8.50 21.08 4.76
N ASN A 31 -9.72 20.55 4.86
CA ASN A 31 -10.30 20.20 6.14
C ASN A 31 -9.48 19.12 6.87
N ILE A 32 -9.15 19.36 8.14
CA ILE A 32 -8.36 18.43 8.96
C ILE A 32 -8.98 17.02 9.06
N PHE A 33 -10.31 16.91 8.98
CA PHE A 33 -11.00 15.62 8.96
C PHE A 33 -10.80 14.84 7.66
N ALA A 34 -10.47 15.53 6.56
CA ALA A 34 -10.08 14.89 5.30
C ALA A 34 -8.61 14.44 5.29
N VAL A 35 -7.76 15.03 6.15
CA VAL A 35 -6.33 14.66 6.25
C VAL A 35 -6.18 13.22 6.71
N PHE A 36 -6.95 12.78 7.69
CA PHE A 36 -6.79 11.45 8.29
C PHE A 36 -7.04 10.30 7.28
N PRO A 37 -8.13 10.30 6.48
CA PRO A 37 -8.29 9.37 5.36
C PRO A 37 -7.14 9.42 4.35
N LEU A 38 -6.67 10.63 4.00
CA LEU A 38 -5.57 10.81 3.04
C LEU A 38 -4.25 10.23 3.55
N VAL A 39 -3.94 10.38 4.84
CA VAL A 39 -2.74 9.77 5.44
C VAL A 39 -2.74 8.27 5.23
N PHE A 40 -3.86 7.59 5.49
CA PHE A 40 -3.97 6.15 5.22
C PHE A 40 -3.87 5.81 3.75
N THR A 41 -4.53 6.57 2.88
CA THR A 41 -4.44 6.34 1.42
C THR A 41 -2.99 6.41 0.93
N PHE A 42 -2.28 7.49 1.25
CA PHE A 42 -0.90 7.69 0.79
C PHE A 42 0.09 6.76 1.47
N PHE A 43 -0.04 6.52 2.77
CA PHE A 43 0.86 5.61 3.48
C PHE A 43 0.65 4.15 3.04
N GLY A 44 -0.59 3.72 2.84
CA GLY A 44 -0.89 2.41 2.29
C GLY A 44 -0.30 2.24 0.88
N ALA A 45 -0.45 3.25 0.01
CA ALA A 45 0.14 3.25 -1.32
C ALA A 45 1.68 3.18 -1.26
N TRP A 46 2.30 3.92 -0.33
CA TRP A 46 3.74 3.87 -0.09
C TRP A 46 4.21 2.45 0.25
N MET A 47 3.54 1.75 1.17
CA MET A 47 3.92 0.37 1.54
C MET A 47 3.89 -0.58 0.33
N VAL A 48 2.91 -0.42 -0.56
CA VAL A 48 2.86 -1.20 -1.81
C VAL A 48 4.09 -0.89 -2.66
N VAL A 49 4.40 0.39 -2.88
CA VAL A 49 5.57 0.82 -3.66
C VAL A 49 6.88 0.31 -3.05
N GLU A 50 7.05 0.44 -1.74
CA GLU A 50 8.24 0.00 -1.00
C GLU A 50 8.54 -1.48 -1.29
N ALA A 51 7.54 -2.34 -1.23
CA ALA A 51 7.69 -3.78 -1.42
C ALA A 51 8.19 -4.18 -2.83
N PHE A 52 7.99 -3.32 -3.83
CA PHE A 52 8.49 -3.53 -5.20
C PHE A 52 9.86 -2.88 -5.43
N VAL A 53 10.13 -1.74 -4.80
CA VAL A 53 11.33 -0.92 -5.07
C VAL A 53 12.51 -1.30 -4.17
N PHE A 54 12.28 -1.54 -2.88
CA PHE A 54 13.36 -1.71 -1.91
C PHE A 54 13.47 -3.14 -1.42
N PRO A 55 14.61 -3.84 -1.64
CA PRO A 55 14.82 -5.14 -1.02
C PRO A 55 15.00 -5.01 0.49
N PRO A 56 14.44 -5.95 1.29
CA PRO A 56 14.55 -5.90 2.73
C PRO A 56 15.99 -6.09 3.22
N ALA A 57 16.33 -5.45 4.34
CA ALA A 57 17.64 -5.52 5.01
C ALA A 57 18.09 -6.96 5.31
N ASN A 58 17.22 -7.78 5.89
CA ASN A 58 17.55 -9.10 6.40
C ASN A 58 16.40 -10.11 6.21
N ALA A 59 16.67 -11.38 6.53
CA ALA A 59 15.70 -12.48 6.40
C ALA A 59 14.53 -12.41 7.39
N TYR A 60 14.67 -11.62 8.46
CA TYR A 60 13.62 -11.39 9.46
C TYR A 60 12.67 -10.26 9.08
N ALA A 61 12.95 -9.56 7.97
CA ALA A 61 12.05 -8.54 7.47
C ALA A 61 10.73 -9.18 7.00
N PRO A 62 9.61 -8.44 7.10
CA PRO A 62 8.33 -8.87 6.58
C PRO A 62 8.41 -9.39 5.13
N PRO A 63 7.71 -10.48 4.78
CA PRO A 63 7.60 -10.89 3.39
C PRO A 63 6.95 -9.77 2.55
N ARG A 64 7.48 -9.52 1.33
CA ARG A 64 6.94 -8.49 0.41
C ARG A 64 5.44 -8.61 0.19
N VAL A 65 4.93 -9.83 0.04
CA VAL A 65 3.50 -10.09 -0.15
C VAL A 65 2.67 -9.60 1.04
N MET A 66 3.20 -9.73 2.26
CA MET A 66 2.54 -9.25 3.48
C MET A 66 2.49 -7.72 3.49
N VAL A 67 3.59 -7.05 3.13
CA VAL A 67 3.64 -5.58 3.06
C VAL A 67 2.72 -5.04 1.97
N VAL A 68 2.68 -5.66 0.80
CA VAL A 68 1.71 -5.31 -0.26
C VAL A 68 0.28 -5.49 0.22
N GLY A 69 -0.03 -6.61 0.88
CA GLY A 69 -1.37 -6.87 1.41
C GLY A 69 -1.82 -5.84 2.44
N TRP A 70 -0.97 -5.52 3.42
CA TRP A 70 -1.25 -4.48 4.41
C TRP A 70 -1.33 -3.09 3.78
N GLY A 71 -0.43 -2.75 2.86
CA GLY A 71 -0.47 -1.47 2.15
C GLY A 71 -1.75 -1.30 1.35
N ALA A 72 -2.18 -2.32 0.62
CA ALA A 72 -3.44 -2.32 -0.12
C ALA A 72 -4.66 -2.18 0.79
N LEU A 73 -4.68 -2.87 1.93
CA LEU A 73 -5.75 -2.78 2.93
C LEU A 73 -5.84 -1.36 3.52
N ILE A 74 -4.70 -0.80 3.96
CA ILE A 74 -4.64 0.54 4.55
C ILE A 74 -5.04 1.60 3.51
N ALA A 75 -4.55 1.47 2.27
CA ALA A 75 -4.90 2.39 1.19
C ALA A 75 -6.39 2.32 0.85
N GLY A 76 -6.93 1.10 0.68
CA GLY A 76 -8.35 0.88 0.41
C GLY A 76 -9.24 1.42 1.52
N PHE A 77 -8.88 1.19 2.78
CA PHE A 77 -9.60 1.75 3.93
C PHE A 77 -9.57 3.29 3.93
N GLY A 78 -8.40 3.89 3.70
CA GLY A 78 -8.28 5.35 3.56
C GLY A 78 -9.16 5.92 2.45
N VAL A 79 -9.21 5.25 1.29
CA VAL A 79 -10.08 5.64 0.17
C VAL A 79 -11.55 5.54 0.56
N LEU A 80 -11.97 4.46 1.22
CA LEU A 80 -13.35 4.29 1.67
C LEU A 80 -13.74 5.35 2.69
N LEU A 81 -12.87 5.68 3.65
CA LEU A 81 -13.11 6.76 4.61
C LEU A 81 -13.20 8.12 3.92
N LEU A 82 -12.34 8.38 2.93
CA LEU A 82 -12.36 9.64 2.18
C LEU A 82 -13.68 9.77 1.41
N VAL A 83 -14.10 8.71 0.72
CA VAL A 83 -15.37 8.69 -0.03
C VAL A 83 -16.56 8.80 0.92
N LEU A 84 -16.52 8.14 2.07
CA LEU A 84 -17.55 8.29 3.10
C LEU A 84 -17.68 9.75 3.55
N TYR A 85 -16.55 10.44 3.71
CA TYR A 85 -16.52 11.85 4.11
C TYR A 85 -16.99 12.80 2.99
N THR A 86 -16.58 12.59 1.74
CA THR A 86 -16.84 13.54 0.64
C THR A 86 -18.11 13.23 -0.17
N ALA A 87 -18.48 11.96 -0.30
CA ALA A 87 -19.54 11.49 -1.19
C ALA A 87 -20.05 10.10 -0.78
N ALA A 88 -20.66 10.00 0.40
CA ALA A 88 -21.08 8.73 1.00
C ALA A 88 -21.95 7.86 0.06
N GLN A 89 -22.75 8.47 -0.82
CA GLN A 89 -23.56 7.75 -1.80
C GLN A 89 -22.74 6.91 -2.81
N LEU A 90 -21.46 7.25 -3.02
CA LEU A 90 -20.57 6.51 -3.93
C LEU A 90 -19.88 5.33 -3.26
N LEU A 91 -20.01 5.17 -1.93
CA LEU A 91 -19.32 4.13 -1.17
C LEU A 91 -19.53 2.71 -1.73
N PRO A 92 -20.76 2.29 -2.11
CA PRO A 92 -20.97 0.95 -2.68
C PRO A 92 -20.23 0.75 -4.01
N ILE A 93 -20.20 1.77 -4.85
CA ILE A 93 -19.54 1.74 -6.16
C ILE A 93 -18.02 1.63 -5.97
N VAL A 94 -17.45 2.47 -5.11
CA VAL A 94 -16.01 2.46 -4.83
C VAL A 94 -15.59 1.14 -4.19
N PHE A 95 -16.38 0.62 -3.25
CA PHE A 95 -16.13 -0.69 -2.65
C PHE A 95 -16.15 -1.81 -3.70
N ALA A 96 -17.14 -1.81 -4.60
CA ALA A 96 -17.20 -2.78 -5.69
C ALA A 96 -15.96 -2.71 -6.61
N VAL A 97 -15.50 -1.50 -6.95
CA VAL A 97 -14.27 -1.30 -7.73
C VAL A 97 -13.05 -1.87 -7.01
N ILE A 98 -12.91 -1.60 -5.70
CA ILE A 98 -11.82 -2.16 -4.89
C ILE A 98 -11.85 -3.70 -4.94
N LEU A 99 -13.03 -4.32 -4.76
CA LEU A 99 -13.17 -5.77 -4.82
C LEU A 99 -12.77 -6.34 -6.18
N VAL A 100 -13.16 -5.69 -7.29
CA VAL A 100 -12.76 -6.11 -8.64
C VAL A 100 -11.25 -6.04 -8.81
N VAL A 101 -10.61 -4.95 -8.39
CA VAL A 101 -9.15 -4.79 -8.47
C VAL A 101 -8.43 -5.84 -7.63
N VAL A 102 -8.89 -6.10 -6.40
CA VAL A 102 -8.35 -7.14 -5.52
C VAL A 102 -8.53 -8.53 -6.13
N GLY A 103 -9.70 -8.81 -6.73
CA GLY A 103 -9.97 -10.06 -7.43
C GLY A 103 -9.00 -10.30 -8.59
N ILE A 104 -8.80 -9.30 -9.45
CA ILE A 104 -7.84 -9.36 -10.57
C ILE A 104 -6.41 -9.60 -10.05
N ALA A 105 -6.00 -8.88 -9.01
CA ALA A 105 -4.69 -9.07 -8.40
C ALA A 105 -4.52 -10.49 -7.82
N GLY A 106 -5.55 -11.03 -7.18
CA GLY A 106 -5.57 -12.40 -6.66
C GLY A 106 -5.44 -13.45 -7.77
N ILE A 107 -6.16 -13.26 -8.88
CA ILE A 107 -6.06 -14.13 -10.07
C ILE A 107 -4.63 -14.10 -10.62
N GLY A 108 -4.06 -12.90 -10.84
CA GLY A 108 -2.68 -12.76 -11.33
C GLY A 108 -1.65 -13.39 -10.40
N TYR A 109 -1.82 -13.26 -9.09
CA TYR A 109 -0.97 -13.91 -8.10
C TYR A 109 -1.06 -15.45 -8.16
N SER A 110 -2.27 -15.99 -8.32
CA SER A 110 -2.50 -17.44 -8.45
C SER A 110 -1.75 -18.02 -9.66
N PHE A 111 -1.86 -17.40 -10.83
CA PHE A 111 -1.14 -17.84 -12.03
C PHE A 111 0.38 -17.78 -11.87
N ARG A 112 0.90 -16.75 -11.20
CA ARG A 112 2.35 -16.64 -10.94
C ARG A 112 2.86 -17.77 -10.03
N ARG A 113 2.03 -18.24 -9.10
CA ARG A 113 2.38 -19.32 -8.17
C ARG A 113 2.18 -20.72 -8.76
N SER A 114 1.28 -20.89 -9.72
CA SER A 114 1.02 -22.19 -10.36
C SER A 114 2.03 -22.55 -11.46
N THR A 115 2.90 -21.63 -11.88
CA THR A 115 3.92 -21.90 -12.90
C THR A 115 5.06 -22.76 -12.31
N PRO A 116 5.33 -23.97 -12.82
CA PRO A 116 6.41 -24.82 -12.33
C PRO A 116 7.77 -24.13 -12.52
N SER A 117 8.60 -24.11 -11.46
CA SER A 117 9.99 -23.68 -11.61
C SER A 117 10.75 -24.74 -12.40
N THR A 118 11.33 -24.37 -13.55
CA THR A 118 12.20 -25.26 -14.33
C THR A 118 13.34 -25.72 -13.42
N PRO A 119 13.57 -27.04 -13.27
CA PRO A 119 14.66 -27.54 -12.45
C PRO A 119 15.98 -26.95 -12.97
N LYS A 120 16.76 -26.31 -12.09
CA LYS A 120 18.15 -25.99 -12.41
C LYS A 120 18.90 -27.30 -12.54
N SER A 121 19.34 -27.67 -13.75
CA SER A 121 20.22 -28.81 -13.93
C SER A 121 21.51 -28.53 -13.15
N SER A 122 21.74 -29.25 -12.07
CA SER A 122 23.05 -29.34 -11.44
C SER A 122 23.94 -30.18 -12.36
N THR A 123 24.68 -29.53 -13.25
CA THR A 123 25.85 -30.15 -13.88
C THR A 123 27.03 -29.96 -12.93
N SER A 124 27.33 -31.00 -12.17
CA SER A 124 28.67 -31.28 -11.63
C SER A 124 29.40 -32.21 -12.59
#